data_AF-A0A1F9UF12-F1
#
_entry.id   AF-A0A1F9UF12-F1
#
_cell.length_a   1.000
_cell.length_b   1.000
_cell.length_c   1.000
_cell.angle_alpha   90.00
_cell.angle_beta   90.00
_cell.angle_gamma   90.00
#
_symmetry.space_group_name_H-M   'P 1'
#
loop_
_entity.id
_entity.type
_entity.pdbx_description
1 polymer ?
#
loop_
_entity_poly.entity_id
_entity_poly.type
_entity_poly.pdbx_seq_one_letter_code
_entity_poly.pdbx_strand_id
1 'polypeptide(L)' 'MAEASVEYPYWHDDALVALVNDVPSWVCLLCGHRYFEPAVETTLRHIVNDYIKLGSTFPIPTTPYRPVHSLLN' A
#
# COMPACT_ATOMS: atom_id res chain seq x y z
N MET A 1 -14.56 11.75 -8.16
CA MET A 1 -13.82 10.71 -7.40
C MET A 1 -13.63 11.25 -5.99
N ALA A 2 -13.58 10.38 -4.99
CA ALA A 2 -13.29 10.78 -3.61
C ALA A 2 -11.97 10.16 -3.17
N GLU A 3 -11.16 10.93 -2.44
CA GLU A 3 -9.93 10.45 -1.82
C GLU A 3 -10.27 9.73 -0.52
N ALA A 4 -9.67 8.56 -0.32
CA ALA A 4 -9.82 7.78 0.90
C ALA A 4 -8.57 6.93 1.16
N SER A 5 -8.20 6.82 2.43
CA SER A 5 -7.21 5.84 2.90
C SER A 5 -7.92 4.51 3.17
N VAL A 6 -7.38 3.41 2.64
CA VAL A 6 -8.01 2.08 2.71
C VAL A 6 -6.97 1.00 3.03
N GLU A 7 -7.47 -0.18 3.38
CA GLU A 7 -6.65 -1.38 3.49
C GLU A 7 -6.39 -1.97 2.09
N TYR A 8 -5.13 -2.35 1.83
CA TYR A 8 -4.71 -3.04 0.61
C TYR A 8 -4.22 -4.45 0.95
N PRO A 9 -5.00 -5.50 0.63
CA PRO A 9 -4.57 -6.88 0.82
C PRO A 9 -3.65 -7.31 -0.34
N TYR A 10 -2.48 -7.82 -0.01
CA TYR A 10 -1.60 -8.47 -0.96
C TYR A 10 -1.77 -9.99 -0.88
N TRP A 11 -2.18 -10.58 -1.98
CA TRP A 11 -2.38 -12.02 -2.14
C TRP A 11 -1.22 -12.62 -2.94
N HIS A 12 -0.78 -13.81 -2.55
CA HIS A 12 0.07 -14.67 -3.36
C HIS A 12 -0.63 -16.01 -3.49
N ASP A 13 -1.00 -16.38 -4.71
CA ASP A 13 -1.94 -17.45 -5.00
C ASP A 13 -3.25 -17.23 -4.22
N ASP A 14 -3.62 -18.15 -3.31
CA ASP A 14 -4.81 -18.05 -2.47
C ASP A 14 -4.52 -17.61 -1.02
N ALA A 15 -3.27 -17.25 -0.71
CA ALA A 15 -2.86 -16.85 0.63
C ALA A 15 -2.73 -15.33 0.76
N LEU A 16 -3.34 -14.76 1.79
CA LEU A 16 -3.10 -13.37 2.19
C LEU A 16 -1.70 -13.28 2.79
N VAL A 17 -0.78 -12.63 2.09
CA VAL A 17 0.63 -12.49 2.53
C VAL A 17 0.81 -11.26 3.41
N ALA A 18 0.14 -10.17 3.07
CA ALA A 18 0.24 -8.91 3.82
C ALA A 18 -1.07 -8.11 3.70
N LEU A 19 -1.39 -7.36 4.74
CA LEU A 19 -2.43 -6.33 4.72
C LEU A 19 -1.76 -4.99 5.03
N VAL A 20 -1.79 -4.07 4.06
CA VAL A 20 -1.20 -2.74 4.25
C VAL A 20 -2.33 -1.76 4.56
N ASN A 21 -2.24 -1.11 5.71
CA ASN A 21 -3.22 -0.13 6.17
C ASN A 21 -2.90 1.26 5.63
N ASP A 22 -3.91 2.14 5.65
CA ASP A 22 -3.79 3.57 5.32
C ASP A 22 -3.24 3.87 3.91
N VAL A 23 -3.55 3.02 2.94
CA VAL A 23 -3.12 3.20 1.54
C VAL A 23 -3.98 4.26 0.87
N PRO A 24 -3.40 5.36 0.36
CA PRO A 24 -4.15 6.40 -0.33
C PRO A 24 -4.73 5.86 -1.64
N SER A 25 -6.03 6.12 -1.86
CA SER A 25 -6.77 5.65 -3.02
C SER A 25 -7.80 6.67 -3.48
N TRP A 26 -8.16 6.59 -4.77
CA TRP A 26 -9.33 7.28 -5.31
C TRP A 26 -10.46 6.27 -5.54
N VAL A 27 -11.62 6.56 -4.96
CA VAL A 27 -12.81 5.75 -5.15
C VAL A 27 -13.73 6.42 -6.17
N CYS A 28 -14.13 5.66 -7.19
CA CYS A 28 -15.20 6.07 -8.08
C CYS A 28 -16.53 6.04 -7.31
N LEU A 29 -17.17 7.20 -7.17
CA LEU A 29 -18.43 7.32 -6.44
C LEU A 29 -19.61 6.64 -7.16
N LEU A 30 -19.47 6.33 -8.44
CA LEU A 30 -20.53 5.72 -9.24
C LEU A 30 -20.51 4.19 -9.17
N CYS A 31 -19.32 3.57 -9.25
CA CYS A 31 -19.18 2.12 -9.29
C CYS A 31 -18.42 1.52 -8.09
N GLY A 32 -17.90 2.35 -7.18
CA GLY A 32 -17.12 1.90 -6.02
C GLY A 32 -15.72 1.38 -6.37
N HIS A 33 -15.31 1.43 -7.65
CA HIS A 33 -14.00 0.96 -8.07
C HIS A 33 -12.90 1.82 -7.45
N ARG A 34 -11.84 1.16 -6.99
CA ARG A 34 -10.69 1.80 -6.32
C ARG A 34 -9.53 1.91 -7.30
N TYR A 35 -8.92 3.08 -7.32
CA TYR A 35 -7.73 3.37 -8.11
C TYR A 35 -6.62 3.75 -7.15
N PHE A 36 -5.43 3.21 -7.38
CA PHE A 36 -4.23 3.54 -6.63
C PHE A 36 -3.25 4.28 -7.54
N GLU A 37 -2.40 5.12 -6.93
CA GLU A 37 -1.34 5.77 -7.70
C GLU A 37 -0.28 4.71 -8.09
N PRO A 38 0.24 4.73 -9.33
CA PRO A 38 1.23 3.73 -9.77
C PRO A 38 2.48 3.65 -8.87
N ALA A 39 2.88 4.79 -8.26
CA ALA A 39 3.97 4.84 -7.30
C ALA A 39 3.66 4.04 -6.03
N VAL A 40 2.42 4.13 -5.52
CA VAL A 40 1.95 3.38 -4.35
C VAL A 40 1.95 1.89 -4.63
N GLU A 41 1.43 1.46 -5.79
CA GLU A 41 1.45 0.04 -6.18
C GLU A 41 2.88 -0.52 -6.28
N THR A 42 3.81 0.27 -6.83
CA THR A 42 5.22 -0.11 -6.95
C THR A 42 5.86 -0.25 -5.58
N THR A 43 5.64 0.72 -4.68
CA THR A 43 6.16 0.68 -3.30
C THR A 43 5.59 -0.51 -2.53
N LEU A 44 4.28 -0.77 -2.62
CA LEU A 44 3.62 -1.91 -1.98
C LEU A 44 4.23 -3.24 -2.45
N ARG A 45 4.47 -3.38 -3.75
CA ARG A 45 5.11 -4.58 -4.32
C ARG A 45 6.52 -4.80 -3.76
N HIS A 46 7.32 -3.75 -3.62
CA HIS A 46 8.66 -3.86 -3.02
C HIS A 46 8.59 -4.27 -1.56
N ILE A 47 7.73 -3.63 -0.76
CA ILE A 47 7.54 -3.95 0.66
C ILE A 47 7.15 -5.43 0.83
N VAL A 48 6.23 -5.92 0.02
CA VAL A 48 5.80 -7.32 0.12
C VAL A 48 6.89 -8.29 -0.33
N ASN A 49 7.62 -7.98 -1.40
CA ASN A 49 8.76 -8.80 -1.82
C ASN A 49 9.85 -8.87 -0.74
N ASP A 50 10.11 -7.77 -0.05
CA ASP A 50 11.07 -7.75 1.05
C ASP A 50 10.54 -8.50 2.27
N TYR A 51 9.24 -8.43 2.56
CA TYR A 51 8.58 -9.26 3.58
C TYR A 51 8.69 -10.75 3.25
N ILE A 52 8.45 -11.17 2.00
CA ILE A 52 8.59 -12.57 1.57
C ILE A 52 10.04 -13.04 1.75
N LYS A 53 11.03 -12.19 1.43
CA LYS A 53 12.46 -12.53 1.57
C LYS A 53 12.91 -12.61 3.04
N LEU A 54 12.43 -11.69 3.88
CA LEU A 54 12.88 -11.54 5.27
C LEU A 54 12.02 -12.32 6.27
N GLY A 55 10.80 -12.71 5.91
CA GLY A 55 9.86 -13.40 6.76
C GLY A 55 9.64 -12.66 8.10
N SER A 56 9.80 -13.39 9.21
CA SER A 56 9.65 -12.86 10.57
C SER A 56 10.69 -11.80 10.97
N THR A 57 11.71 -11.56 10.15
CA THR A 57 12.73 -10.52 10.39
C THR A 57 12.45 -9.21 9.68
N PHE A 58 11.33 -9.12 8.94
CA PHE A 58 10.94 -7.88 8.27
C PHE A 58 10.69 -6.76 9.29
N PRO A 59 11.42 -5.63 9.20
CA PRO A 59 11.22 -4.53 10.13
C PRO A 59 9.86 -3.91 9.86
N ILE A 60 9.01 -3.80 10.90
CA ILE A 60 7.80 -2.98 10.81
C ILE A 60 8.28 -1.53 10.64
N PRO A 61 8.00 -0.88 9.49
CA PRO A 61 8.43 0.50 9.29
C PRO A 61 7.76 1.36 10.36
N THR A 62 8.56 1.93 11.25
CA THR A 62 8.09 2.86 12.30
C THR A 62 7.68 4.21 11.73
N THR A 63 8.07 4.49 10.48
CA THR A 63 7.77 5.73 9.78
C THR A 63 6.63 5.50 8.78
N PRO A 64 5.47 6.15 8.93
CA PRO A 64 4.39 6.05 7.95
C PRO A 64 4.82 6.64 6.60
N TYR A 65 4.20 6.16 5.51
CA TYR A 65 4.40 6.71 4.17
C TYR A 65 4.21 8.23 4.18
N ARG A 66 5.16 8.96 3.61
CA ARG A 66 5.05 10.41 3.38
C ARG A 66 5.19 10.67 1.89
N PRO A 67 4.27 11.45 1.29
CA PRO A 67 4.43 11.85 -0.10
C PRO A 67 5.70 12.68 -0.27
N VAL A 68 6.40 12.53 -1.40
CA VAL A 68 7.69 13.17 -1.69
C VAL A 68 7.64 14.70 -1.54
N HIS A 69 6.48 15.32 -1.79
CA HIS A 69 6.24 16.75 -1.56
C HIS A 69 6.41 17.19 -0.08
N SER A 70 6.28 16.27 0.88
CA SER A 70 6.41 16.57 2.32
C SER A 70 7.87 16.62 2.81
N LEU A 71 8.83 16.27 1.96
CA LEU A 71 10.26 16.24 2.27
C LEU A 71 11.01 17.49 1.76
N LEU A 72 10.30 18.42 1.12
CA LEU A 72 10.85 19.63 0.52
C LEU A 72 10.51 20.92 1.30
N ASN A 73 10.03 20.81 2.55
CA ASN A 73 9.81 21.94 3.46
C ASN A 73 10.72 21.85 4.69
#